data_AF-V5YN06-F1
#
_entry.id   AF-V5YN06-F1
#
_cell.length_a   1.000
_cell.length_b   1.000
_cell.length_c   1.000
_cell.angle_alpha   90.00
_cell.angle_beta   90.00
_cell.angle_gamma   90.00
#
_symmetry.space_group_name_H-M   'P 1'
#
loop_
_entity.id
_entity.type
_entity.pdbx_description
1 polymer ?
#
loop_
_entity_poly.entity_id
_entity_poly.type
_entity_poly.pdbx_seq_one_letter_code
_entity_poly.pdbx_strand_id
1 'polypeptide(L)'
;MRIAITAGESGQRVTDLRAQALAFAEEHALRTCTGPVPGYCPFLDVDELIAAWHAGFRKACRSRGYLTADEMDAMLAEMAESANRSCGLVYELFAERFSGSVDSMAEGWSDEARSQFIALANNHGYCSREERDAADSSRREEGLCSHFLDAQTCPCGCFEGDDDYVYESPGPFYPDDDDENGEPSST
;
A
#
# COMPACT_ATOMS: atom_id res chain seq x y z
N MET A 1 -46.86 -20.11 30.66
CA MET A 1 -45.61 -20.07 29.89
C MET A 1 -44.63 -19.16 30.64
N ARG A 2 -43.65 -19.73 31.36
CA ARG A 2 -42.61 -18.98 32.08
C ARG A 2 -41.33 -19.11 31.24
N ILE A 3 -40.82 -17.99 30.73
CA ILE A 3 -39.55 -17.95 30.02
C ILE A 3 -38.46 -17.86 31.08
N ALA A 4 -37.67 -18.93 31.24
CA ALA A 4 -36.48 -18.93 32.06
C ALA A 4 -35.33 -18.37 31.22
N ILE A 5 -34.81 -17.20 31.59
CA ILE A 5 -33.58 -16.66 31.01
C ILE A 5 -32.42 -17.32 31.76
N THR A 6 -31.58 -18.06 31.04
CA THR A 6 -30.40 -18.70 31.64
C THR A 6 -29.27 -17.68 31.75
N ALA A 7 -28.53 -17.70 32.87
CA ALA A 7 -27.54 -16.68 33.22
C ALA A 7 -26.44 -16.45 32.14
N GLY A 8 -26.16 -17.43 31.28
CA GLY A 8 -25.18 -17.32 30.19
C GLY A 8 -25.62 -16.42 29.02
N GLU A 9 -26.92 -16.41 28.69
CA GLU A 9 -27.47 -15.59 27.59
C GLU A 9 -27.50 -14.10 27.96
N SER A 10 -27.59 -13.80 29.26
CA SER A 10 -27.54 -12.42 29.76
C SER A 10 -26.16 -11.80 29.67
N GLY A 11 -25.08 -12.57 29.88
CA GLY A 11 -23.70 -12.10 29.79
C GLY A 11 -23.27 -11.80 28.35
N GLN A 12 -23.56 -12.72 27.42
CA GLN A 12 -23.26 -12.53 25.99
C GLN A 12 -24.04 -11.33 25.40
N ARG A 13 -25.32 -11.18 25.79
CA ARG A 13 -26.13 -10.06 25.36
C ARG A 13 -25.59 -8.71 25.85
N VAL A 14 -25.05 -8.66 27.08
CA VAL A 14 -24.42 -7.45 27.63
C VAL A 14 -23.12 -7.11 26.90
N THR A 15 -22.30 -8.10 26.57
CA THR A 15 -21.07 -7.88 25.78
C THR A 15 -21.39 -7.39 24.37
N ASP A 16 -22.41 -7.94 23.74
CA ASP A 16 -22.82 -7.54 22.38
C ASP A 16 -23.35 -6.10 22.36
N LEU A 17 -24.15 -5.71 23.36
CA LEU A 17 -24.66 -4.33 23.49
C LEU A 17 -23.53 -3.33 23.75
N ARG A 18 -22.53 -3.70 24.56
CA ARG A 18 -21.34 -2.88 24.80
C ARG A 18 -20.53 -2.67 23.53
N ALA A 19 -20.30 -3.73 22.75
CA ALA A 19 -19.61 -3.63 21.46
C ALA A 19 -20.35 -2.72 20.47
N GLN A 20 -21.68 -2.85 20.39
CA GLN A 20 -22.52 -1.99 19.56
C GLN A 20 -22.45 -0.52 20.00
N ALA A 21 -22.47 -0.24 21.30
CA ALA A 21 -22.37 1.12 21.82
C ALA A 21 -21.00 1.76 21.50
N LEU A 22 -19.90 1.00 21.63
CA LEU A 22 -18.57 1.47 21.26
C LEU A 22 -18.46 1.76 19.76
N ALA A 23 -18.97 0.86 18.91
CA ALA A 23 -18.99 1.05 17.47
C ALA A 23 -19.83 2.27 17.06
N PHE A 24 -20.99 2.46 17.69
CA PHE A 24 -21.82 3.64 17.47
C PHE A 24 -21.09 4.94 17.86
N ALA A 25 -20.35 4.93 18.97
CA ALA A 25 -19.58 6.10 19.39
C ALA A 25 -18.47 6.46 18.39
N GLU A 26 -17.73 5.46 17.88
CA GLU A 26 -16.71 5.67 16.84
C GLU A 26 -17.35 6.21 15.54
N GLU A 27 -18.43 5.56 15.06
CA GLU A 27 -19.10 5.93 13.82
C GLU A 27 -19.73 7.33 13.89
N HIS A 28 -20.33 7.66 15.03
CA HIS A 28 -20.86 9.00 15.26
C HIS A 28 -19.73 10.03 15.13
N ALA A 29 -18.57 9.80 15.76
CA ALA A 29 -17.44 10.72 15.68
C ALA A 29 -16.94 10.92 14.25
N LEU A 30 -16.89 9.85 13.45
CA LEU A 30 -16.51 9.90 12.04
C LEU A 30 -17.42 10.84 11.23
N ARG A 31 -18.74 10.80 11.50
CA ARG A 31 -19.74 11.63 10.81
C ARG A 31 -19.74 13.08 11.28
N THR A 32 -19.42 13.34 12.54
CA THR A 32 -19.52 14.69 13.14
C THR A 32 -18.22 15.50 13.12
N CYS A 33 -17.10 14.91 12.70
CA CYS A 33 -15.84 15.64 12.59
C CYS A 33 -15.87 16.64 11.43
N THR A 34 -16.00 17.92 11.75
CA THR A 34 -16.04 19.05 10.81
C THR A 34 -14.81 19.95 10.87
N GLY A 35 -13.83 19.61 11.72
CA GLY A 35 -12.61 20.40 11.91
C GLY A 35 -11.63 19.71 12.87
N PRO A 36 -10.49 20.37 13.18
CA PRO A 36 -9.42 19.80 14.00
C PRO A 36 -9.75 19.73 15.48
N VAL A 37 -10.68 20.57 15.95
CA VAL A 37 -11.09 20.60 17.35
C VAL A 37 -12.37 19.79 17.50
N PRO A 38 -12.42 18.81 18.42
CA PRO A 38 -13.67 18.14 18.74
C PRO A 38 -14.66 19.16 19.29
N GLY A 39 -15.86 19.18 18.71
CA GLY A 39 -16.95 19.99 19.22
C GLY A 39 -17.44 19.44 20.56
N TYR A 40 -18.56 18.74 20.55
CA TYR A 40 -19.17 18.14 21.74
C TYR A 40 -19.23 16.62 21.60
N CYS A 41 -18.67 15.90 22.59
CA CYS A 41 -18.85 14.46 22.71
C CYS A 41 -20.22 14.19 23.38
N PRO A 42 -21.14 13.47 22.73
CA PRO A 42 -22.49 13.26 23.27
C PRO A 42 -22.53 12.20 24.39
N PHE A 43 -21.45 11.46 24.61
CA PHE A 43 -21.41 10.31 25.53
C PHE A 43 -20.90 10.66 26.93
N LEU A 44 -21.32 11.82 27.46
CA LEU A 44 -20.91 12.29 28.78
C LEU A 44 -20.97 11.18 29.84
N ASP A 45 -19.98 11.16 30.73
CA ASP A 45 -19.90 10.30 31.92
C ASP A 45 -19.75 8.78 31.66
N VAL A 46 -19.36 8.36 30.44
CA VAL A 46 -18.98 6.98 30.14
C VAL A 46 -17.60 6.92 29.48
N ASP A 47 -16.54 6.77 30.27
CA ASP A 47 -15.14 6.85 29.84
C ASP A 47 -14.81 6.03 28.59
N GLU A 48 -15.36 4.82 28.48
CA GLU A 48 -15.10 3.94 27.34
C GLU A 48 -15.74 4.44 26.04
N LEU A 49 -16.95 5.00 26.12
CA LEU A 49 -17.62 5.59 24.96
C LEU A 49 -16.95 6.91 24.58
N ILE A 50 -16.50 7.69 25.56
CA ILE A 50 -15.70 8.91 25.34
C ILE A 50 -14.40 8.55 24.61
N ALA A 51 -13.68 7.52 25.06
CA ALA A 51 -12.46 7.05 24.41
C ALA A 51 -12.70 6.55 22.98
N ALA A 52 -13.73 5.74 22.76
CA ALA A 52 -14.12 5.26 21.42
C ALA A 52 -14.49 6.42 20.48
N TRP A 53 -15.24 7.40 20.98
CA TRP A 53 -15.59 8.59 20.22
C TRP A 53 -14.35 9.41 19.85
N HIS A 54 -13.43 9.67 20.79
CA HIS A 54 -12.18 10.39 20.49
C HIS A 54 -11.27 9.63 19.52
N ALA A 55 -11.27 8.30 19.55
CA ALA A 55 -10.56 7.49 18.57
C ALA A 55 -11.16 7.67 17.17
N GLY A 56 -12.49 7.56 17.05
CA GLY A 56 -13.20 7.80 15.78
C GLY A 56 -13.01 9.24 15.27
N PHE A 57 -13.04 10.23 16.16
CA PHE A 57 -12.82 11.63 15.81
C PHE A 57 -11.42 11.85 15.21
N ARG A 58 -10.38 11.35 15.88
CA ARG A 58 -9.00 11.43 15.39
C ARG A 58 -8.81 10.72 14.05
N LYS A 59 -9.44 9.56 13.87
CA LYS A 59 -9.45 8.83 12.59
C LYS A 59 -10.08 9.67 11.47
N ALA A 60 -11.20 10.35 11.75
CA ALA A 60 -11.79 11.28 10.80
C ALA A 60 -10.89 12.48 10.52
N CYS A 61 -10.30 13.11 11.53
CA CYS A 61 -9.35 14.21 11.35
C CYS A 61 -8.19 13.81 10.43
N ARG A 62 -7.60 12.63 10.65
CA ARG A 62 -6.56 12.07 9.77
C ARG A 62 -7.05 11.95 8.33
N SER A 63 -8.23 11.36 8.10
CA SER A 63 -8.78 11.20 6.74
C SER A 63 -9.13 12.51 6.02
N ARG A 64 -9.30 13.62 6.76
CA ARG A 64 -9.75 14.92 6.21
C ARG A 64 -8.65 15.98 6.22
N GLY A 65 -7.44 15.65 6.67
CA GLY A 65 -6.34 16.60 6.81
C GLY A 65 -6.52 17.63 7.93
N TYR A 66 -7.38 17.36 8.92
CA TYR A 66 -7.58 18.24 10.08
C TYR A 66 -6.56 17.92 11.18
N LEU A 67 -5.29 18.12 10.86
CA LEU A 67 -4.16 17.76 11.71
C LEU A 67 -3.31 18.99 12.02
N THR A 68 -2.69 18.99 13.20
CA THR A 68 -1.59 19.90 13.51
C THR A 68 -0.31 19.51 12.77
N ALA A 69 0.67 20.41 12.71
CA ALA A 69 1.97 20.11 12.10
C ALA A 69 2.66 18.91 12.78
N ASP A 70 2.61 18.83 14.11
CA ASP A 70 3.21 17.72 14.86
C ASP A 70 2.50 16.38 14.57
N GLU A 71 1.18 16.40 14.42
CA GLU A 71 0.41 15.19 14.05
C GLU A 71 0.67 14.78 12.59
N MET A 72 0.84 15.74 11.69
CA MET A 72 1.25 15.48 10.31
C MET A 72 2.64 14.85 10.27
N ASP A 73 3.61 15.41 10.99
CA ASP A 73 4.98 14.90 11.04
C ASP A 73 5.06 13.50 11.65
N ALA A 74 4.34 13.25 12.75
CA ALA A 74 4.25 11.92 13.34
C ALA A 74 3.64 10.90 12.37
N MET A 75 2.62 11.29 11.61
CA MET A 75 2.01 10.43 10.60
C MET A 75 2.98 10.16 9.43
N LEU A 76 3.74 11.16 8.98
CA LEU A 76 4.77 10.99 7.97
C LEU A 76 5.89 10.06 8.43
N ALA A 77 6.31 10.17 9.69
CA ALA A 77 7.29 9.26 10.27
C ALA A 77 6.78 7.80 10.30
N GLU A 78 5.52 7.58 10.69
CA GLU A 78 4.88 6.25 10.64
C GLU A 78 4.88 5.68 9.20
N MET A 79 4.56 6.51 8.21
CA MET A 79 4.51 6.13 6.78
C MET A 79 5.92 5.83 6.23
N ALA A 80 6.90 6.67 6.55
CA ALA A 80 8.30 6.47 6.16
C ALA A 80 8.86 5.18 6.76
N GLU A 81 8.60 4.90 8.04
CA GLU A 81 9.03 3.66 8.68
C GLU A 81 8.41 2.44 8.00
N SER A 82 7.12 2.51 7.64
CA SER A 82 6.43 1.44 6.91
C SER A 82 7.03 1.20 5.53
N ALA A 83 7.32 2.26 4.78
CA ALA A 83 7.98 2.16 3.48
C ALA A 83 9.39 1.54 3.62
N ASN A 84 10.16 1.97 4.62
CA ASN A 84 11.52 1.50 4.85
C ASN A 84 11.56 0.00 5.24
N ARG A 85 10.61 -0.47 6.04
CA ARG A 85 10.52 -1.91 6.41
C ARG A 85 10.20 -2.82 5.23
N SER A 86 9.68 -2.28 4.13
CA SER A 86 9.24 -3.07 2.98
C SER A 86 10.13 -2.91 1.75
N CYS A 87 11.00 -1.91 1.66
CA CYS A 87 11.73 -1.57 0.45
C CYS A 87 13.04 -2.36 0.21
N GLY A 88 13.42 -3.29 1.10
CA GLY A 88 14.68 -4.02 0.96
C GLY A 88 15.92 -3.13 1.01
N LEU A 89 15.81 -1.93 1.60
CA LEU A 89 16.84 -0.88 1.64
C LEU A 89 17.22 -0.30 0.27
N VAL A 90 16.39 -0.47 -0.75
CA VAL A 90 16.51 0.23 -2.03
C VAL A 90 15.82 1.59 -1.91
N TYR A 91 16.58 2.68 -2.09
CA TYR A 91 16.11 4.05 -1.88
C TYR A 91 14.96 4.42 -2.82
N GLU A 92 15.06 4.03 -4.08
CA GLU A 92 14.08 4.36 -5.11
C GLU A 92 12.75 3.65 -4.84
N LEU A 93 12.80 2.41 -4.36
CA LEU A 93 11.61 1.67 -3.93
C LEU A 93 11.00 2.26 -2.65
N PHE A 94 11.84 2.77 -1.74
CA PHE A 94 11.38 3.54 -0.59
C PHE A 94 10.65 4.81 -1.05
N ALA A 95 11.29 5.62 -1.91
CA ALA A 95 10.76 6.90 -2.39
C ALA A 95 9.43 6.70 -3.12
N GLU A 96 9.31 5.66 -3.94
CA GLU A 96 8.06 5.30 -4.63
C GLU A 96 6.93 4.99 -3.65
N ARG A 97 7.18 4.11 -2.67
CA ARG A 97 6.16 3.68 -1.71
C ARG A 97 5.76 4.77 -0.72
N PHE A 98 6.75 5.47 -0.19
CA PHE A 98 6.52 6.56 0.74
C PHE A 98 5.72 7.68 0.05
N SER A 99 6.20 8.15 -1.10
CA SER A 99 5.55 9.26 -1.82
C SER A 99 4.16 8.87 -2.32
N GLY A 100 3.97 7.66 -2.84
CA GLY A 100 2.64 7.16 -3.22
C GLY A 100 1.67 7.09 -2.04
N SER A 101 2.16 6.73 -0.84
CA SER A 101 1.36 6.74 0.38
C SER A 101 0.99 8.17 0.81
N VAL A 102 1.94 9.11 0.72
CA VAL A 102 1.72 10.54 1.00
C VAL A 102 0.65 11.11 0.07
N ASP A 103 0.77 10.85 -1.23
CA ASP A 103 -0.18 11.30 -2.25
C ASP A 103 -1.59 10.75 -1.97
N SER A 104 -1.68 9.45 -1.69
CA SER A 104 -2.96 8.77 -1.40
C SER A 104 -3.60 9.27 -0.10
N MET A 105 -2.79 9.56 0.92
CA MET A 105 -3.28 10.08 2.21
C MET A 105 -3.85 11.49 2.05
N ALA A 106 -3.18 12.35 1.29
CA ALA A 106 -3.58 13.73 1.07
C ALA A 106 -4.68 13.88 -0.01
N GLU A 107 -5.14 12.78 -0.60
CA GLU A 107 -6.20 12.80 -1.60
C GLU A 107 -7.51 13.33 -0.99
N GLY A 108 -8.07 14.38 -1.60
CA GLY A 108 -9.30 15.02 -1.14
C GLY A 108 -9.16 15.95 0.07
N TRP A 109 -7.94 16.19 0.56
CA TRP A 109 -7.68 17.25 1.54
C TRP A 109 -7.79 18.64 0.90
N SER A 110 -7.90 19.69 1.71
CA SER A 110 -7.81 21.06 1.19
C SER A 110 -6.40 21.36 0.67
N ASP A 111 -6.28 22.32 -0.26
CA ASP A 111 -5.00 22.69 -0.85
C ASP A 111 -3.99 23.17 0.20
N GLU A 112 -4.44 23.88 1.24
CA GLU A 112 -3.60 24.35 2.33
C GLU A 112 -3.06 23.18 3.16
N ALA A 113 -3.93 22.25 3.56
CA ALA A 113 -3.55 21.08 4.35
C ALA A 113 -2.60 20.17 3.54
N ARG A 114 -2.91 19.95 2.26
CA ARG A 114 -2.06 19.17 1.34
C ARG A 114 -0.69 19.82 1.16
N SER A 115 -0.64 21.14 0.94
CA SER A 115 0.62 21.86 0.77
C SER A 115 1.49 21.80 2.02
N GLN A 116 0.89 21.96 3.20
CA GLN A 116 1.60 21.82 4.47
C GLN A 116 2.12 20.39 4.68
N PHE A 117 1.31 19.39 4.36
CA PHE A 117 1.67 17.98 4.50
C PHE A 117 2.84 17.60 3.57
N ILE A 118 2.78 18.01 2.30
CA ILE A 118 3.87 17.79 1.33
C ILE A 118 5.14 18.52 1.78
N ALA A 119 5.02 19.75 2.27
CA ALA A 119 6.17 20.51 2.77
C ALA A 119 6.91 19.75 3.90
N LEU A 120 6.16 19.17 4.84
CA LEU A 120 6.73 18.32 5.89
C LEU A 120 7.28 17.00 5.33
N ALA A 121 6.59 16.38 4.37
CA ALA A 121 6.98 15.09 3.77
C ALA A 121 8.36 15.14 3.08
N ASN A 122 8.77 16.30 2.56
CA ASN A 122 10.11 16.49 2.00
C ASN A 122 11.22 16.16 3.01
N ASN A 123 11.01 16.39 4.32
CA ASN A 123 11.99 16.05 5.36
C ASN A 123 12.16 14.53 5.56
N HIS A 124 11.21 13.74 5.05
CA HIS A 124 11.17 12.28 5.16
C HIS A 124 11.53 11.58 3.84
N GLY A 125 11.96 12.32 2.81
CA GLY A 125 12.36 11.76 1.52
C GLY A 125 11.21 11.61 0.51
N TYR A 126 10.22 12.49 0.57
CA TYR A 126 9.18 12.57 -0.46
C TYR A 126 9.78 12.99 -1.81
N CYS A 127 9.28 12.40 -2.88
CA CYS A 127 9.55 12.78 -4.27
C CYS A 127 8.24 12.99 -5.02
N SER A 128 8.17 14.07 -5.79
CA SER A 128 7.00 14.39 -6.61
C SER A 128 6.77 13.28 -7.64
N ARG A 129 5.53 13.20 -8.14
CA ARG A 129 5.22 12.21 -9.18
C ARG A 129 6.06 12.41 -10.43
N GLU A 130 6.29 13.65 -10.82
CA GLU A 130 7.12 14.01 -11.97
C GLU A 130 8.58 13.56 -11.78
N GLU A 131 9.15 13.73 -10.58
CA GLU A 131 10.50 13.27 -10.25
C GLU A 131 10.61 11.75 -10.29
N ARG A 132 9.60 11.04 -9.77
CA ARG A 132 9.55 9.57 -9.77
C ARG A 132 9.38 9.00 -11.17
N ASP A 133 8.52 9.60 -11.99
CA ASP A 133 8.31 9.21 -13.39
C ASP A 133 9.60 9.43 -14.22
N ALA A 134 10.32 10.53 -13.98
CA ALA A 134 11.62 10.79 -14.62
C ALA A 134 12.68 9.75 -14.21
N ALA A 135 12.74 9.38 -12.93
CA ALA A 135 13.63 8.34 -12.42
C ALA A 135 13.28 6.95 -12.97
N ASP A 136 11.99 6.64 -13.12
CA ASP A 136 11.52 5.40 -13.75
C ASP A 136 11.91 5.33 -15.24
N SER A 137 11.79 6.43 -15.98
CA SER A 137 12.24 6.51 -17.38
C SER A 137 13.75 6.26 -17.51
N SER A 138 14.57 6.98 -16.73
CA SER A 138 16.04 6.81 -16.74
C SER A 138 16.43 5.38 -16.43
N ARG A 139 15.78 4.77 -15.44
CA ARG A 139 16.02 3.38 -15.06
C ARG A 139 15.71 2.40 -16.19
N ARG A 140 14.58 2.58 -16.88
CA ARG A 140 14.24 1.75 -18.04
C ARG A 140 15.23 1.93 -19.18
N GLU A 141 15.68 3.15 -19.43
CA GLU A 141 16.72 3.45 -20.44
C GLU A 141 18.05 2.78 -20.11
N GLU A 142 18.36 2.60 -18.82
CA GLU A 142 19.53 1.86 -18.32
C GLU A 142 19.34 0.33 -18.35
N GLY A 143 18.19 -0.18 -18.81
CA GLY A 143 17.93 -1.62 -18.92
C GLY A 143 17.56 -2.29 -17.59
N LEU A 144 17.10 -1.53 -16.61
CA LEU A 144 16.68 -2.02 -15.30
C LEU A 144 15.14 -2.12 -15.22
N CYS A 145 14.64 -3.20 -14.60
CA CYS A 145 13.21 -3.38 -14.37
C CYS A 145 12.71 -2.53 -13.18
N SER A 146 11.41 -2.61 -12.90
CA SER A 146 10.78 -1.97 -11.72
C SER A 146 11.30 -2.48 -10.38
N HIS A 147 12.01 -3.61 -10.36
CA HIS A 147 12.70 -4.15 -9.19
C HIS A 147 14.17 -3.73 -9.09
N PHE A 148 14.63 -2.83 -9.97
CA PHE A 148 16.00 -2.30 -9.99
C PHE A 148 17.06 -3.37 -10.32
N LEU A 149 16.68 -4.34 -11.15
CA LEU A 149 17.53 -5.43 -11.62
C LEU A 149 17.52 -5.48 -13.15
N ASP A 150 18.64 -5.87 -13.76
CA ASP A 150 18.75 -6.05 -15.21
C ASP A 150 18.27 -7.44 -15.66
N ALA A 151 18.28 -7.67 -16.98
CA ALA A 151 17.85 -8.95 -17.57
C ALA A 151 18.68 -10.17 -17.13
N GLN A 152 19.90 -9.97 -16.64
CA GLN A 152 20.79 -11.05 -16.20
C GLN A 152 20.64 -11.38 -14.71
N THR A 153 20.04 -10.46 -13.95
CA THR A 153 19.97 -10.53 -12.48
C THR A 153 18.55 -10.58 -11.95
N CYS A 154 17.54 -10.26 -12.77
CA CYS A 154 16.14 -10.26 -12.35
C CYS A 154 15.55 -11.69 -12.35
N PRO A 155 15.23 -12.26 -11.17
CA PRO A 155 14.66 -13.61 -11.09
C PRO A 155 13.15 -13.65 -11.43
N CYS A 156 12.53 -12.49 -11.68
CA CYS A 156 11.09 -12.36 -11.89
C CYS A 156 10.68 -12.44 -13.37
N GLY A 157 11.62 -12.67 -14.30
CA GLY A 157 11.32 -12.74 -15.73
C GLY A 157 10.80 -11.41 -16.29
N CYS A 158 11.19 -10.27 -15.71
CA CYS A 158 10.68 -8.94 -16.12
C CYS A 158 11.03 -8.54 -17.56
N PHE A 159 11.87 -9.31 -18.24
CA PHE A 159 12.36 -9.07 -19.60
C PHE A 159 12.01 -10.22 -20.54
N GLU A 160 11.29 -11.24 -20.06
CA GLU A 160 10.83 -12.38 -20.87
C GLU A 160 9.51 -11.94 -21.56
N GLY A 161 9.59 -11.44 -22.78
CA GLY A 161 8.44 -10.96 -23.55
C GLY A 161 8.67 -9.74 -24.46
N ASP A 162 9.81 -9.07 -24.35
CA ASP A 162 10.21 -7.97 -25.27
C ASP A 162 11.06 -8.48 -26.45
N ASP A 163 11.34 -9.77 -26.44
CA ASP A 163 12.01 -10.49 -27.47
C ASP A 163 11.00 -10.88 -28.56
N ASP A 164 11.01 -10.07 -29.62
CA ASP A 164 10.56 -10.40 -30.98
C ASP A 164 11.35 -11.61 -31.53
N TYR A 165 11.37 -12.74 -30.82
CA TYR A 165 11.77 -14.00 -31.41
C TYR A 165 10.67 -14.40 -32.39
N VAL A 166 10.81 -13.92 -33.62
CA VAL A 166 10.33 -14.65 -34.78
C VAL A 166 10.94 -16.03 -34.64
N TYR A 167 10.15 -17.00 -34.19
CA TYR A 167 10.45 -18.40 -34.40
C TYR A 167 10.50 -18.55 -35.92
N GLU A 168 11.68 -18.37 -36.51
CA GLU A 168 11.99 -18.93 -37.81
C GLU A 168 11.75 -20.42 -37.60
N SER A 169 10.57 -20.85 -38.03
CA SER A 169 10.15 -22.24 -37.98
C SER A 169 11.34 -23.06 -38.46
N PRO A 170 11.88 -24.00 -37.65
CA PRO A 170 13.03 -24.79 -38.06
C PRO A 170 12.68 -25.31 -39.44
N GLY A 171 13.53 -24.96 -40.41
CA GLY A 171 13.35 -25.36 -41.80
C GLY A 171 13.08 -26.86 -41.86
N PRO A 172 12.38 -27.33 -42.90
CA PRO A 172 11.95 -28.72 -42.99
C PRO A 172 13.12 -29.64 -42.60
N PHE A 173 12.86 -30.51 -41.62
CA PHE A 173 13.77 -31.53 -41.17
C PHE A 173 14.17 -32.36 -42.40
N TYR A 174 15.37 -32.12 -42.91
CA TYR A 174 16.00 -33.01 -43.88
C TYR A 174 16.68 -34.08 -43.02
N PRO A 175 16.13 -35.31 -42.96
CA PRO A 175 16.87 -36.41 -42.35
C PRO A 175 18.18 -36.56 -43.13
N ASP A 176 19.29 -36.63 -42.41
CA ASP A 176 20.58 -37.00 -42.98
C ASP A 176 20.41 -38.37 -43.64
N ASP A 177 20.54 -38.42 -44.97
CA ASP A 177 20.62 -39.66 -45.73
C ASP A 177 21.93 -40.35 -45.32
N ASP A 178 21.82 -41.33 -44.42
CA ASP A 178 22.90 -42.25 -44.08
C ASP A 178 23.32 -43.02 -45.36
N ASP A 179 24.41 -42.56 -45.99
CA ASP A 179 25.13 -43.27 -47.05
C ASP A 179 25.74 -44.57 -46.48
N GLU A 180 24.96 -45.66 -46.45
CA GLU A 180 25.46 -47.03 -46.29
C GLU A 180 26.19 -47.47 -47.58
N ASN A 181 27.42 -47.00 -47.79
CA ASN A 181 28.36 -47.65 -48.71
C ASN A 181 29.18 -48.71 -47.96
N GLY A 182 28.58 -49.87 -47.77
CA GLY A 182 29.29 -51.10 -47.38
C GLY A 182 29.67 -51.92 -48.61
N GLU A 183 30.89 -51.73 -49.15
CA GLU A 183 31.49 -52.74 -50.04
C GLU A 183 32.12 -53.87 -49.21
N PRO A 184 31.75 -55.14 -49.42
CA PRO A 184 32.46 -56.25 -48.79
C PRO A 184 33.69 -56.65 -49.61
N SER A 185 34.87 -56.59 -48.97
CA SER A 185 36.10 -57.23 -49.45
C SER A 185 35.94 -58.75 -49.43
N SER A 186 36.18 -59.41 -50.56
CA SER A 186 36.47 -60.85 -50.62
C SER A 186 37.34 -61.19 -51.83
N THR A 187 38.44 -61.88 -51.51
CA THR A 187 39.51 -62.53 -52.31
C THR A 187 40.54 -61.67 -53.02
#